data_AF-A0A091LQP3-F1
#
_entry.id   AF-A0A091LQP3-F1
#
_cell.length_a   1.000
_cell.length_b   1.000
_cell.length_c   1.000
_cell.angle_alpha   90.00
_cell.angle_beta   90.00
_cell.angle_gamma   90.00
#
_symmetry.space_group_name_H-M   'P 1'
#
loop_
_entity.id
_entity.type
_entity.pdbx_description
1 polymer ?
#
loop_
_entity_poly.entity_id
_entity_poly.type
_entity_poly.pdbx_seq_one_letter_code
_entity_poly.pdbx_strand_id
1 'polypeptide(L)'
;RNNTEQCAISSLMQYFCKSRLESPAASAGCTLCPQDWQLLGERCYRLSNEKGSWSQGKKGCENQDSQLAVFREKKEKVNTDEKA
;
A
#
# COMPACT_ATOMS: atom_id res chain seq x y z
N ARG A 1 -12.19 15.49 14.35
CA ARG A 1 -11.69 14.10 14.41
C ARG A 1 -12.08 13.56 15.77
N ASN A 2 -12.90 12.52 15.82
CA ASN A 2 -13.54 12.06 17.04
C ASN A 2 -12.55 11.22 17.87
N ASN A 3 -12.54 11.35 19.20
CA ASN A 3 -11.61 10.62 20.09
C ASN A 3 -11.72 9.09 19.90
N THR A 4 -12.91 8.60 19.56
CA THR A 4 -13.17 7.19 19.27
C THR A 4 -12.43 6.68 18.02
N GLU A 5 -12.33 7.52 16.97
CA GLU A 5 -11.62 7.17 15.73
C GLU A 5 -10.12 7.02 15.97
N GLN A 6 -9.55 7.88 16.83
CA GLN A 6 -8.13 7.82 17.19
C GLN A 6 -7.80 6.54 17.96
N CYS A 7 -8.64 6.13 18.91
CA CYS A 7 -8.45 4.87 19.64
C CYS A 7 -8.54 3.64 18.72
N ALA A 8 -9.50 3.62 17.79
CA ALA A 8 -9.66 2.53 16.84
C ALA A 8 -8.43 2.39 15.93
N ILE A 9 -7.91 3.50 15.41
CA ILE A 9 -6.69 3.51 14.58
C ILE A 9 -5.48 3.03 15.38
N SER A 10 -5.29 3.50 16.61
CA SER A 10 -4.17 3.09 17.48
C SER A 10 -4.17 1.59 17.75
N SER A 11 -5.34 1.01 18.07
CA SER A 11 -5.47 -0.42 18.31
C SER A 11 -5.19 -1.23 17.05
N LEU A 12 -5.74 -0.84 15.89
CA LEU A 12 -5.48 -1.52 14.63
C LEU A 12 -3.99 -1.50 14.27
N MET A 13 -3.33 -0.36 14.46
CA MET A 13 -1.88 -0.26 14.31
C MET A 13 -1.17 -1.23 15.25
N GLN A 14 -1.47 -1.28 16.55
CA GLN A 14 -0.80 -2.22 17.47
C GLN A 14 -1.00 -3.70 17.10
N TYR A 15 -2.17 -4.07 16.60
CA TYR A 15 -2.46 -5.45 16.20
C TYR A 15 -1.76 -5.86 14.90
N PHE A 16 -1.86 -5.03 13.85
CA PHE A 16 -1.30 -5.34 12.53
C PHE A 16 0.19 -4.99 12.42
N CYS A 17 0.64 -3.95 13.13
CA CYS A 17 2.01 -3.44 13.12
C CYS A 17 2.87 -3.96 14.26
N LYS A 18 2.70 -5.22 14.65
CA LYS A 18 3.62 -5.86 15.60
C LYS A 18 5.01 -6.02 14.96
N SER A 19 5.74 -4.92 14.76
CA SER A 19 7.16 -4.94 14.44
C SER A 19 7.95 -4.99 15.75
N ARG A 20 8.90 -5.93 15.78
CA ARG A 20 9.85 -6.17 16.86
C ARG A 20 10.36 -4.83 17.42
N LEU A 21 10.10 -4.59 18.70
CA LEU A 21 10.61 -3.48 19.52
C LEU A 21 12.15 -3.42 19.61
N GLU A 22 12.89 -4.16 18.78
CA GLU A 22 14.33 -4.42 18.94
C GLU A 22 15.19 -4.04 17.73
N SER A 23 14.66 -3.44 16.65
CA SER A 23 15.49 -3.04 15.51
C SER A 23 15.49 -1.52 15.27
N PRO A 24 16.64 -0.84 15.45
CA PRO A 24 16.81 0.59 15.17
C PRO A 24 16.59 1.00 13.70
N ALA A 25 16.44 0.04 12.78
CA ALA A 25 16.20 0.29 11.36
C ALA A 25 14.71 0.47 11.00
N ALA A 26 13.78 0.31 11.96
CA ALA A 26 12.33 0.46 11.75
C ALA A 26 11.81 1.87 12.09
N SER A 27 12.60 2.92 11.84
CA SER A 27 12.14 4.30 11.99
C SER A 27 11.22 4.78 10.86
N ALA A 28 10.95 3.93 9.85
CA ALA A 28 9.82 4.12 8.96
C ALA A 28 8.58 3.63 9.70
N GLY A 29 7.72 4.56 10.12
CA GLY A 29 6.50 4.25 10.86
C GLY A 29 5.69 3.12 10.21
N CYS A 30 4.92 2.38 11.00
CA CYS A 30 4.10 1.34 10.42
C CYS A 30 3.07 1.94 9.47
N THR A 31 3.18 1.58 8.20
CA THR A 31 2.22 1.96 7.15
C THR A 31 1.32 0.77 6.89
N LEU A 32 0.02 0.92 7.16
CA LEU A 32 -0.99 -0.03 6.71
C LEU A 32 -1.54 0.41 5.35
N CYS A 33 -1.68 -0.53 4.44
CA CYS A 33 -2.37 -0.32 3.17
C CYS A 33 -3.85 -0.66 3.28
N PRO A 34 -4.71 -0.08 2.41
CA PRO A 34 -6.10 -0.49 2.32
C PRO A 34 -6.23 -1.97 1.95
N GLN A 35 -7.43 -2.54 2.13
CA GLN A 35 -7.69 -3.93 1.79
C GLN A 35 -7.41 -4.23 0.31
N ASP A 36 -6.72 -5.35 0.04
CA ASP A 36 -6.26 -5.79 -1.28
C ASP A 36 -5.18 -4.90 -1.93
N TRP A 37 -4.51 -4.06 -1.14
CA TRP A 37 -3.33 -3.31 -1.57
C TRP A 37 -2.07 -3.88 -0.92
N GLN A 38 -1.01 -4.00 -1.70
CA GLN A 38 0.29 -4.48 -1.25
C GLN A 38 1.22 -3.31 -0.92
N LEU A 39 1.84 -3.34 0.25
CA LEU A 39 2.87 -2.38 0.64
C LEU A 39 4.20 -2.75 -0.04
N LEU A 40 4.72 -1.83 -0.87
CA LEU A 40 6.06 -1.94 -1.45
C LEU A 40 6.86 -0.68 -1.10
N GLY A 41 7.83 -0.83 -0.19
CA GLY A 41 8.54 0.29 0.41
C GLY A 41 7.60 1.12 1.30
N GLU A 42 7.30 2.34 0.88
CA GLU A 42 6.44 3.29 1.63
C GLU A 42 5.13 3.59 0.91
N ARG A 43 4.81 2.84 -0.15
CA ARG A 43 3.64 3.07 -1.01
C ARG A 43 2.83 1.80 -1.15
N CYS A 44 1.52 1.97 -1.29
CA CYS A 44 0.57 0.89 -1.51
C CYS A 44 0.26 0.76 -2.99
N TYR A 45 0.31 -0.47 -3.52
CA TYR A 45 0.04 -0.79 -4.91
C TYR A 45 -1.05 -1.84 -4.99
N ARG A 46 -1.90 -1.73 -6.01
CA ARG A 46 -2.92 -2.74 -6.32
C ARG A 46 -2.93 -2.98 -7.81
N LEU A 47 -2.91 -4.25 -8.19
CA LEU A 47 -3.08 -4.65 -9.57
C LEU A 47 -4.58 -4.76 -9.88
N SER A 48 -5.02 -4.12 -10.96
CA SER A 48 -6.34 -4.37 -11.52
C SER A 48 -6.25 -5.49 -12.55
N ASN A 49 -7.16 -6.45 -12.48
CA ASN A 49 -7.30 -7.51 -13.48
C ASN A 49 -8.19 -7.06 -14.67
N GLU A 50 -8.72 -5.83 -14.63
CA GLU A 50 -9.53 -5.28 -15.69
C GLU A 50 -8.67 -4.93 -16.91
N LYS A 51 -9.13 -5.33 -18.09
CA LYS A 51 -8.50 -4.98 -19.36
C LYS A 51 -9.20 -3.76 -19.94
N GLY A 52 -8.43 -2.81 -20.45
CA GLY A 52 -8.97 -1.60 -21.05
C GLY A 52 -7.88 -0.72 -21.64
N SER A 53 -8.29 0.44 -22.15
CA SER A 53 -7.37 1.48 -22.57
C SER A 53 -6.66 2.09 -21.37
N TRP A 54 -5.53 2.75 -21.63
CA TRP A 54 -4.78 3.47 -20.60
C TRP A 54 -5.64 4.51 -19.86
N SER A 55 -6.51 5.22 -20.59
CA SER A 55 -7.41 6.22 -20.00
C SER A 55 -8.48 5.59 -19.10
N GLN A 56 -8.99 4.42 -19.46
CA GLN A 56 -9.90 3.65 -18.60
C GLN A 56 -9.19 3.20 -17.32
N GLY A 57 -7.96 2.68 -17.42
CA GLY A 57 -7.16 2.30 -16.27
C GLY A 57 -6.88 3.47 -15.31
N LYS A 58 -6.49 4.63 -15.85
CA LYS A 58 -6.28 5.85 -15.05
C LYS A 58 -7.54 6.26 -14.29
N LYS A 59 -8.69 6.30 -14.97
CA LYS A 59 -9.97 6.63 -14.34
C LYS A 59 -10.38 5.59 -13.29
N GLY A 60 -10.08 4.31 -13.52
CA GLY A 60 -10.31 3.24 -12.56
C GLY A 60 -9.54 3.46 -11.25
N CYS A 61 -8.26 3.85 -11.33
CA CYS A 61 -7.48 4.22 -10.14
C CYS A 61 -8.06 5.46 -9.42
N GLU A 62 -8.44 6.49 -10.17
CA GLU A 62 -9.03 7.72 -9.60
C GLU A 62 -10.34 7.44 -8.85
N ASN A 63 -11.18 6.53 -9.35
CA ASN A 63 -12.42 6.10 -8.69
C ASN A 63 -12.17 5.35 -7.36
N GLN A 64 -10.95 4.89 -7.11
CA GLN A 64 -10.52 4.23 -5.87
C GLN A 64 -9.71 5.18 -4.97
N ASP A 65 -9.84 6.49 -5.17
CA ASP A 65 -9.07 7.54 -4.49
C ASP A 65 -7.55 7.31 -4.58
N SER A 66 -7.11 6.76 -5.71
CA SER A 66 -5.73 6.36 -5.96
C SER A 66 -5.22 6.92 -7.29
N GLN A 67 -3.94 6.69 -7.57
CA GLN A 67 -3.30 7.14 -8.79
C GLN A 67 -2.70 5.95 -9.55
N LEU A 68 -2.71 6.05 -10.88
CA LEU A 68 -2.08 5.05 -11.74
C LEU A 68 -0.58 4.95 -11.38
N ALA A 69 -0.11 3.71 -11.17
CA ALA A 69 1.26 3.47 -10.73
C ALA A 69 2.27 3.94 -11.80
N VAL A 70 3.28 4.69 -11.36
CA VAL A 70 4.42 5.11 -12.19
C VAL A 70 5.69 4.64 -11.49
N PHE A 71 6.34 3.63 -12.05
CA PHE A 71 7.55 3.04 -11.50
C PHE A 71 8.74 3.95 -11.76
N ARG A 72 9.19 4.66 -10.71
CA ARG A 72 10.32 5.58 -10.78
C ARG A 72 11.57 4.97 -10.17
N GLU A 73 11.42 4.12 -9.17
CA GLU A 73 12.49 3.52 -8.39
C GLU A 73 12.87 2.13 -8.90
N LYS A 74 14.15 1.74 -8.73
CA LYS A 74 14.63 0.40 -9.11
C LYS A 74 13.92 -0.72 -8.32
N LYS A 75 13.60 -0.46 -7.04
CA LYS A 75 12.90 -1.40 -6.14
C LYS A 75 11.47 -1.74 -6.59
N GLU A 76 10.87 -0.90 -7.44
CA GLU A 76 9.53 -1.13 -7.97
C GLU A 76 9.54 -1.96 -9.27
N LYS A 77 10.71 -2.21 -9.85
CA LYS A 77 10.88 -2.94 -11.13
C LYS A 77 11.26 -4.41 -10.92
N VAL A 78 10.93 -4.99 -9.78
CA VAL A 78 11.17 -6.41 -9.53
C VAL A 78 10.15 -7.20 -10.35
N ASN A 79 10.62 -7.92 -11.36
CA ASN A 79 9.79 -8.72 -12.24
C ASN A 79 9.28 -9.95 -11.46
N THR A 80 8.01 -9.93 -11.05
CA THR A 80 7.37 -11.06 -10.34
C THR A 80 6.84 -12.16 -11.26
N ASP A 81 7.15 -12.13 -12.56
CA ASP A 81 6.77 -13.18 -13.51
C ASP A 81 7.59 -14.48 -13.36
N GLU A 82 8.60 -14.52 -12.47
CA GLU A 82 9.35 -15.74 -12.16
C GLU A 82 8.74 -16.52 -10.99
N LYS A 83 7.46 -16.85 -11.09
CA LYS A 83 6.88 -17.97 -10.33
C LYS A 83 5.76 -18.62 -11.11
N ALA A 84 6.15 -19.34 -12.17
CA ALA A 84 5.38 -20.46 -12.74
C ALA A 84 6.18 -21.73 -12.51
#